data_AF-A0A8S8ZAS6-F1
#
_entry.id   AF-A0A8S8ZAS6-F1
#
_cell.length_a   1.000
_cell.length_b   1.000
_cell.length_c   1.000
_cell.angle_alpha   90.00
_cell.angle_beta   90.00
_cell.angle_gamma   90.00
#
_symmetry.space_group_name_H-M   'P 1'
#
loop_
_entity.id
_entity.type
_entity.pdbx_description
1 polymer ?
#
loop_
_entity_poly.entity_id
_entity_poly.type
_entity_poly.pdbx_seq_one_letter_code
_entity_poly.pdbx_strand_id
1 'polypeptide(L)'
;MKKGSQMEKLYHAKLANLEAAIMCNHKRTIPKTFEQSLQKKRDTLKTAEKATPWKKNEEVLKKAESTKTKTDAQEKKRKERITKIKGMIKKSKAKQKERVEKLRLQLDLTEKTRDYNLGTSLRNYIDPRIFKSWTDEVTADWEKLYTAALQKKFLWVKSENESWQNVSKHY
;
A
#
# COMPACT_ATOMS: atom_id res chain seq x y z
N MET A 1 -5.95 4.21 12.34
CA MET A 1 -4.66 4.36 11.64
C MET A 1 -3.58 3.34 12.04
N LYS A 2 -3.33 3.04 13.33
CA LYS A 2 -2.28 2.07 13.73
C LYS A 2 -2.42 0.65 13.13
N LYS A 3 -3.66 0.17 12.95
CA LYS A 3 -4.00 -1.15 12.38
C LYS A 3 -4.07 -1.19 10.85
N GLY A 4 -3.86 -0.06 10.16
CA GLY A 4 -3.95 0.01 8.70
C GLY A 4 -2.77 -0.67 7.99
N SER A 5 -2.93 -0.99 6.71
CA SER A 5 -1.83 -1.55 5.91
C SER A 5 -0.69 -0.53 5.77
N GLN A 6 0.54 -0.99 5.53
CA GLN A 6 1.68 -0.08 5.29
C GLN A 6 1.38 0.91 4.15
N MET A 7 0.65 0.46 3.13
CA MET A 7 0.26 1.29 1.99
C MET A 7 -0.80 2.34 2.38
N GLU A 8 -1.77 1.96 3.21
CA GLU A 8 -2.79 2.87 3.74
C GLU A 8 -2.18 3.99 4.59
N LYS A 9 -1.21 3.65 5.45
CA LYS A 9 -0.47 4.64 6.25
C LYS A 9 0.26 5.65 5.36
N LEU A 10 1.01 5.17 4.36
CA LEU A 10 1.70 6.05 3.41
C LEU A 10 0.71 6.88 2.58
N TYR A 11 -0.45 6.33 2.23
CA TYR A 11 -1.51 7.06 1.54
C TYR A 11 -2.01 8.24 2.37
N HIS A 12 -2.31 8.05 3.65
CA HIS A 12 -2.75 9.15 4.54
C HIS A 12 -1.68 10.22 4.75
N ALA A 13 -0.41 9.84 4.90
CA ALA A 13 0.67 10.82 4.96
C ALA A 13 0.77 11.66 3.67
N LYS A 14 0.54 11.04 2.51
CA LYS A 14 0.51 11.78 1.23
C LYS A 14 -0.72 12.67 1.08
N LEU A 15 -1.87 12.29 1.65
CA LEU A 15 -3.03 13.18 1.74
C LEU A 15 -2.74 14.38 2.64
N ALA A 16 -2.11 14.18 3.80
CA ALA A 16 -1.70 15.30 4.65
C ALA A 16 -0.74 16.27 3.92
N ASN A 17 0.19 15.73 3.13
CA ASN A 17 1.04 16.56 2.27
C ASN A 17 0.25 17.27 1.14
N LEU A 18 -0.81 16.65 0.63
CA LEU A 18 -1.71 17.30 -0.32
C LEU A 18 -2.45 18.47 0.32
N GLU A 19 -2.94 18.34 1.55
CA GLU A 19 -3.56 19.45 2.28
C GLU A 19 -2.58 20.61 2.49
N ALA A 20 -1.33 20.32 2.85
CA ALA A 20 -0.29 21.35 2.92
C ALA A 20 -0.05 22.02 1.55
N ALA A 21 -0.05 21.25 0.45
CA ALA A 21 0.08 21.80 -0.89
C ALA A 21 -1.12 22.65 -1.32
N ILE A 22 -2.34 22.29 -0.89
CA ILE A 22 -3.58 23.05 -1.11
C ILE A 22 -3.49 24.37 -0.35
N MET A 23 -3.17 24.33 0.94
CA MET A 23 -3.05 25.51 1.80
C MET A 23 -2.00 26.49 1.26
N CYS A 24 -0.85 25.99 0.81
CA CYS A 24 0.21 26.82 0.21
C CYS A 24 -0.03 27.15 -1.28
N ASN A 25 -1.17 26.76 -1.85
CA ASN A 25 -1.53 26.98 -3.25
C ASN A 25 -0.45 26.53 -4.27
N HIS A 26 0.20 25.39 -4.03
CA HIS A 26 1.23 24.83 -4.92
C HIS A 26 0.61 24.14 -6.13
N LYS A 27 -0.07 24.92 -6.99
CA LYS A 27 -0.66 24.41 -8.23
C LYS A 27 0.41 24.02 -9.25
N ARG A 28 0.07 23.07 -10.11
CA ARG A 28 0.85 22.71 -11.30
C ARG A 28 -0.04 22.55 -12.51
N THR A 29 0.54 22.81 -13.67
CA THR A 29 -0.09 22.51 -14.96
C THR A 29 -0.35 21.01 -15.07
N ILE A 30 -1.59 20.65 -15.41
CA ILE A 30 -1.98 19.26 -15.63
C ILE A 30 -1.29 18.77 -16.92
N PRO A 31 -0.53 17.66 -16.89
CA PRO A 31 0.08 17.12 -18.10
C PRO A 31 -0.97 16.75 -19.16
N LYS A 32 -0.71 17.02 -20.44
CA LYS A 32 -1.63 16.69 -21.54
C LYS A 32 -2.00 15.20 -21.61
N THR A 33 -1.09 14.33 -21.17
CA THR A 33 -1.26 12.86 -21.15
C THR A 33 -1.85 12.33 -19.83
N PHE A 34 -2.26 13.21 -18.90
CA PHE A 34 -2.74 12.81 -17.58
C PHE A 34 -3.91 11.83 -17.66
N GLU A 35 -4.93 12.13 -18.48
CA GLU A 35 -6.12 11.28 -18.60
C GLU A 35 -5.78 9.90 -19.17
N GLN A 36 -4.91 9.85 -20.19
CA GLN A 36 -4.43 8.59 -20.75
C GLN A 36 -3.67 7.76 -19.70
N SER A 37 -2.84 8.40 -18.87
CA SER A 37 -2.15 7.72 -17.78
C SER A 37 -3.12 7.24 -16.69
N LEU A 38 -4.17 8.01 -16.40
CA LEU A 38 -5.18 7.66 -15.41
C LEU A 38 -6.01 6.47 -15.88
N GLN A 39 -6.43 6.48 -17.14
CA GLN A 39 -7.16 5.37 -17.75
C GLN A 39 -6.36 4.06 -17.71
N LYS A 40 -5.06 4.09 -18.03
CA LYS A 40 -4.18 2.91 -17.90
C LYS A 40 -4.16 2.35 -16.47
N LYS A 41 -4.20 3.21 -15.44
CA LYS A 41 -4.29 2.77 -14.03
C LYS A 41 -5.65 2.15 -13.73
N ARG A 42 -6.75 2.73 -14.23
CA ARG A 42 -8.10 2.15 -14.11
C ARG A 42 -8.19 0.76 -14.75
N ASP A 43 -7.65 0.60 -15.96
CA ASP A 43 -7.65 -0.68 -16.68
C ASP A 43 -6.80 -1.73 -15.96
N THR A 44 -5.65 -1.33 -15.42
CA THR A 44 -4.80 -2.20 -14.59
C THR A 44 -5.53 -2.66 -13.34
N LEU A 45 -6.25 -1.77 -12.65
CA LEU A 45 -7.06 -2.09 -11.49
C LEU A 45 -8.19 -3.07 -11.85
N LYS A 46 -8.96 -2.77 -12.90
CA LYS A 46 -10.05 -3.63 -13.39
C LYS A 46 -9.56 -5.05 -13.74
N THR A 47 -8.38 -5.14 -14.33
CA THR A 47 -7.73 -6.43 -14.65
C THR A 47 -7.33 -7.18 -13.38
N ALA A 48 -6.75 -6.48 -12.39
CA ALA A 48 -6.39 -7.09 -11.11
C ALA A 48 -7.62 -7.54 -10.30
N GLU A 49 -8.72 -6.80 -10.33
CA GLU A 49 -9.96 -7.17 -9.64
C GLU A 49 -10.61 -8.44 -10.23
N LYS A 50 -10.52 -8.62 -11.56
CA LYS A 50 -11.02 -9.83 -12.23
C LYS A 50 -10.07 -11.03 -12.11
N ALA A 51 -8.80 -10.80 -11.79
CA ALA A 51 -7.81 -11.87 -11.72
C ALA A 51 -8.08 -12.79 -10.51
N THR A 52 -8.20 -14.09 -10.78
CA THR A 52 -8.44 -15.14 -9.79
C THR A 52 -7.31 -16.17 -9.79
N PRO A 53 -6.07 -15.80 -9.36
CA PRO A 53 -4.89 -16.67 -9.44
C PRO A 53 -5.02 -17.97 -8.63
N TRP A 54 -5.93 -18.04 -7.65
CA TRP A 54 -6.19 -19.22 -6.84
C TRP A 54 -7.14 -20.25 -7.49
N LYS A 55 -7.78 -19.93 -8.62
CA LYS A 55 -8.81 -20.78 -9.24
C LYS A 55 -8.30 -22.20 -9.57
N LYS A 56 -7.08 -22.30 -10.12
CA LYS A 56 -6.41 -23.58 -10.38
C LYS A 56 -6.23 -24.41 -9.11
N ASN A 57 -5.87 -23.76 -8.00
CA ASN A 57 -5.71 -24.45 -6.71
C ASN A 57 -7.07 -24.88 -6.11
N GLU A 58 -8.15 -24.13 -6.35
CA GLU A 58 -9.51 -24.52 -5.96
C GLU A 58 -9.98 -25.76 -6.74
N GLU A 59 -9.67 -25.86 -8.03
CA GLU A 59 -9.96 -27.06 -8.82
C GLU A 59 -9.16 -28.28 -8.31
N VAL A 60 -7.88 -28.10 -8.00
CA VAL A 60 -7.05 -29.17 -7.39
C VAL A 60 -7.58 -29.56 -6.01
N LEU A 61 -8.04 -28.59 -5.22
CA LEU A 61 -8.65 -28.83 -3.91
C LEU A 61 -9.90 -29.70 -4.04
N LYS A 62 -10.83 -29.35 -4.96
CA LYS A 62 -12.06 -30.12 -5.21
C LYS A 62 -11.75 -31.55 -5.61
N LYS A 63 -10.76 -31.77 -6.48
CA LYS A 63 -10.32 -33.12 -6.89
C LYS A 63 -9.71 -33.90 -5.71
N ALA A 64 -8.90 -33.24 -4.87
CA ALA A 64 -8.35 -33.86 -3.68
C ALA A 64 -9.46 -34.22 -2.68
N GLU A 65 -10.49 -33.38 -2.56
CA GLU A 65 -11.65 -33.59 -1.70
C GLU A 65 -12.61 -34.68 -2.23
N SER A 66 -12.71 -34.90 -3.53
CA SER A 66 -13.56 -35.98 -4.10
C SER A 66 -12.88 -37.36 -4.13
N THR A 67 -11.56 -37.42 -4.02
CA THR A 67 -10.81 -38.69 -4.06
C THR A 67 -11.07 -39.51 -2.79
N LYS A 68 -11.62 -40.72 -2.93
CA LYS A 68 -11.81 -41.69 -1.82
C LYS A 68 -10.51 -42.47 -1.56
N THR A 69 -10.13 -42.62 -0.29
CA THR A 69 -8.95 -43.39 0.14
C THR A 69 -9.40 -44.70 0.78
N LYS A 70 -8.60 -45.77 0.64
CA LYS A 70 -8.94 -47.12 1.13
C LYS A 70 -8.27 -47.48 2.45
N THR A 71 -7.22 -46.74 2.85
CA THR A 71 -6.46 -46.99 4.09
C THR A 71 -6.27 -45.72 4.91
N ASP A 72 -6.15 -45.86 6.23
CA ASP A 72 -5.97 -44.74 7.17
C ASP A 72 -4.70 -43.93 6.87
N ALA A 73 -3.62 -44.60 6.46
CA ALA A 73 -2.38 -43.96 6.05
C ALA A 73 -2.56 -43.08 4.79
N GLN A 74 -3.39 -43.50 3.83
CA GLN A 74 -3.73 -42.71 2.66
C GLN A 74 -4.64 -41.53 3.01
N GLU A 75 -5.58 -41.73 3.94
CA GLU A 75 -6.47 -40.66 4.41
C GLU A 75 -5.70 -39.55 5.13
N LYS A 76 -4.73 -39.92 5.99
CA LYS A 76 -3.84 -38.95 6.66
C LYS A 76 -3.07 -38.10 5.66
N LYS A 77 -2.40 -38.71 4.68
CA LYS A 77 -1.68 -38.00 3.61
C LYS A 77 -2.60 -37.08 2.79
N ARG A 78 -3.84 -37.51 2.54
CA ARG A 78 -4.85 -36.70 1.84
C ARG A 78 -5.24 -35.46 2.66
N LYS A 79 -5.49 -35.60 3.97
CA LYS A 79 -5.81 -34.48 4.88
C LYS A 79 -4.67 -33.46 4.94
N GLU A 80 -3.43 -33.92 5.02
CA GLU A 80 -2.23 -33.06 4.98
C GLU A 80 -2.15 -32.27 3.67
N ARG A 81 -2.35 -32.94 2.52
CA ARG A 81 -2.37 -32.31 1.19
C ARG A 81 -3.46 -31.25 1.07
N ILE A 82 -4.68 -31.57 1.51
CA ILE A 82 -5.82 -30.63 1.52
C ILE A 82 -5.48 -29.39 2.35
N THR A 83 -4.92 -29.58 3.54
CA THR A 83 -4.51 -28.49 4.44
C THR A 83 -3.48 -27.58 3.78
N LYS A 84 -2.48 -28.16 3.10
CA LYS A 84 -1.47 -27.40 2.35
C LYS A 84 -2.10 -26.59 1.21
N ILE A 85 -3.01 -27.18 0.44
CA ILE A 85 -3.70 -26.49 -0.68
C ILE A 85 -4.57 -25.34 -0.15
N LYS A 86 -5.33 -25.56 0.93
CA LYS A 86 -6.13 -24.52 1.60
C LYS A 86 -5.24 -23.36 2.05
N GLY A 87 -4.07 -23.65 2.62
CA GLY A 87 -3.07 -22.64 2.98
C GLY A 87 -2.57 -21.83 1.78
N MET A 88 -2.28 -22.49 0.65
CA MET A 88 -1.86 -21.81 -0.58
C MET A 88 -2.95 -20.91 -1.17
N ILE A 89 -4.21 -21.36 -1.18
CA ILE A 89 -5.37 -20.56 -1.62
C ILE A 89 -5.53 -19.33 -0.73
N LYS A 90 -5.49 -19.50 0.60
CA LYS A 90 -5.61 -18.40 1.57
C LYS A 90 -4.52 -17.34 1.34
N LYS A 91 -3.26 -17.77 1.18
CA LYS A 91 -2.13 -16.87 0.89
C LYS A 91 -2.31 -16.14 -0.44
N SER A 92 -2.75 -16.84 -1.49
CA SER A 92 -2.99 -16.25 -2.81
C SER A 92 -4.12 -15.20 -2.79
N LYS A 93 -5.23 -15.50 -2.10
CA LYS A 93 -6.35 -14.55 -1.91
C LYS A 93 -5.90 -13.31 -1.13
N ALA A 94 -5.15 -13.49 -0.03
CA ALA A 94 -4.62 -12.37 0.75
C ALA A 94 -3.70 -11.45 -0.08
N LYS A 95 -2.73 -12.04 -0.80
CA LYS A 95 -1.81 -11.28 -1.67
C LYS A 95 -2.55 -10.54 -2.78
N GLN A 96 -3.58 -11.15 -3.38
CA GLN A 96 -4.37 -10.47 -4.41
C GLN A 96 -5.18 -9.32 -3.83
N LYS A 97 -5.77 -9.49 -2.64
CA LYS A 97 -6.50 -8.41 -1.94
C LYS A 97 -5.59 -7.21 -1.68
N GLU A 98 -4.39 -7.45 -1.14
CA GLU A 98 -3.38 -6.39 -0.91
C GLU A 98 -2.97 -5.68 -2.20
N ARG A 99 -2.80 -6.43 -3.30
CA ARG A 99 -2.49 -5.87 -4.62
C ARG A 99 -3.59 -4.93 -5.11
N VAL A 100 -4.85 -5.36 -5.02
CA VAL A 100 -6.02 -4.56 -5.44
C VAL A 100 -6.14 -3.30 -4.58
N GLU A 101 -6.02 -3.43 -3.27
CA GLU A 101 -6.03 -2.29 -2.34
C GLU A 101 -4.95 -1.26 -2.69
N LYS A 102 -3.71 -1.71 -2.92
CA LYS A 102 -2.61 -0.84 -3.34
C LYS A 102 -2.94 -0.07 -4.62
N LEU A 103 -3.48 -0.75 -5.63
CA LEU A 103 -3.85 -0.10 -6.90
C LEU A 103 -4.97 0.92 -6.72
N ARG A 104 -5.97 0.63 -5.87
CA ARG A 104 -7.05 1.58 -5.54
C ARG A 104 -6.52 2.85 -4.89
N LEU A 105 -5.70 2.71 -3.85
CA LEU A 105 -5.09 3.85 -3.15
C LEU A 105 -4.20 4.68 -4.08
N GLN A 106 -3.45 4.04 -4.97
CA GLN A 106 -2.62 4.74 -5.96
C GLN A 106 -3.44 5.51 -6.99
N LEU A 107 -4.57 4.93 -7.45
CA LEU A 107 -5.47 5.58 -8.38
C LEU A 107 -6.09 6.83 -7.75
N ASP A 108 -6.69 6.69 -6.57
CA ASP A 108 -7.31 7.79 -5.82
C ASP A 108 -6.30 8.91 -5.54
N LEU A 109 -5.09 8.57 -5.08
CA LEU A 109 -4.05 9.57 -4.86
C LEU A 109 -3.68 10.31 -6.15
N THR A 110 -3.61 9.61 -7.28
CA THR A 110 -3.31 10.24 -8.58
C THR A 110 -4.37 11.25 -8.98
N GLU A 111 -5.65 10.94 -8.74
CA GLU A 111 -6.77 11.83 -9.02
C GLU A 111 -6.75 13.06 -8.11
N LYS A 112 -6.58 12.88 -6.80
CA LYS A 112 -6.58 13.98 -5.83
C LYS A 112 -5.40 14.94 -6.00
N THR A 113 -4.26 14.42 -6.43
CA THR A 113 -3.01 15.19 -6.65
C THR A 113 -2.86 15.71 -8.08
N ARG A 114 -3.94 15.68 -8.87
CA ARG A 114 -3.93 16.00 -10.30
C ARG A 114 -3.27 17.35 -10.63
N ASP A 115 -3.63 18.39 -9.88
CA ASP A 115 -3.30 19.78 -10.14
C ASP A 115 -2.38 20.39 -9.06
N TYR A 116 -1.80 19.58 -8.18
CA TYR A 116 -0.90 20.04 -7.11
C TYR A 116 0.51 19.46 -7.22
N ASN A 117 1.51 20.29 -6.91
CA ASN A 117 2.91 19.91 -6.79
C ASN A 117 3.26 19.59 -5.33
N LEU A 118 3.12 18.32 -4.98
CA LEU A 118 3.45 17.78 -3.65
C LEU A 118 4.93 17.87 -3.29
N GLY A 119 5.82 18.06 -4.26
CA GLY A 119 7.26 18.12 -4.00
C GLY A 119 7.68 19.41 -3.31
N THR A 120 6.98 20.51 -3.55
CA THR A 120 7.31 21.82 -2.96
C THR A 120 6.90 21.87 -1.49
N SER A 121 5.66 21.47 -1.17
CA SER A 121 5.17 21.36 0.21
C SER A 121 6.05 20.41 1.03
N LEU A 122 6.32 19.21 0.51
CA LEU A 122 7.10 18.19 1.21
C LEU A 122 8.56 18.59 1.47
N ARG A 123 9.16 19.41 0.60
CA ARG A 123 10.57 19.79 0.71
C ARG A 123 10.80 20.99 1.64
N ASN A 124 9.84 21.90 1.71
CA ASN A 124 10.05 23.25 2.25
C ASN A 124 9.05 23.64 3.35
N TYR A 125 7.87 23.05 3.40
CA TYR A 125 6.77 23.52 4.27
C TYR A 125 6.34 22.49 5.31
N ILE A 126 6.76 21.24 5.18
CA ILE A 126 6.53 20.20 6.18
C ILE A 126 7.87 19.86 6.81
N ASP A 127 7.96 20.01 8.13
CA ASP A 127 9.13 19.57 8.87
C ASP A 127 9.23 18.04 8.81
N PRO A 128 10.35 17.47 8.32
CA PRO A 128 10.50 16.03 8.18
C PRO A 128 10.41 15.25 9.51
N ARG A 129 10.62 15.91 10.65
CA ARG A 129 10.43 15.32 12.00
C ARG A 129 8.99 14.92 12.27
N ILE A 130 8.02 15.67 11.71
CA ILE A 130 6.59 15.37 11.81
C ILE A 130 6.34 13.99 11.19
N PHE A 131 6.81 13.79 9.95
CA PHE A 131 6.61 12.50 9.29
C PHE A 131 7.41 11.39 9.95
N LYS A 132 8.66 11.63 10.37
CA LYS A 132 9.46 10.63 11.08
C LYS A 132 8.76 10.15 12.35
N SER A 133 8.46 11.06 13.27
CA SER A 133 7.84 10.74 14.57
C SER A 133 6.46 10.09 14.40
N TRP A 134 5.66 10.55 13.44
CA TRP A 134 4.37 9.92 13.11
C TRP A 134 4.55 8.50 12.58
N THR A 135 5.45 8.28 11.61
CA THR A 135 5.69 6.95 11.06
C THR A 135 6.27 5.99 12.09
N ASP A 136 7.11 6.46 13.00
CA ASP A 136 7.64 5.64 14.10
C ASP A 136 6.49 5.16 15.00
N GLU A 137 5.54 6.05 15.33
CA GLU A 137 4.35 5.67 16.12
C GLU A 137 3.45 4.68 15.38
N VAL A 138 3.23 4.87 14.07
CA VAL A 138 2.40 3.96 13.28
C VAL A 138 3.19 2.79 12.70
N THR A 139 4.44 2.55 13.12
CA THR A 139 5.33 1.50 12.59
C THR A 139 5.38 1.46 11.06
N ALA A 140 5.43 2.63 10.42
CA ALA A 140 5.64 2.81 8.99
C ALA A 140 7.06 3.31 8.73
N ASP A 141 7.44 3.30 7.45
CA ASP A 141 8.77 3.70 7.01
C ASP A 141 8.70 5.10 6.39
N TRP A 142 9.25 6.10 7.10
CA TRP A 142 9.27 7.49 6.64
C TRP A 142 10.04 7.66 5.35
N GLU A 143 11.09 6.87 5.09
CA GLU A 143 11.92 7.00 3.90
C GLU A 143 11.07 6.82 2.64
N LYS A 144 10.02 5.98 2.69
CA LYS A 144 9.08 5.75 1.57
C LYS A 144 8.19 6.94 1.23
N LEU A 145 8.13 7.97 2.07
CA LEU A 145 7.45 9.22 1.75
C LEU A 145 8.29 10.13 0.86
N TYR A 146 9.62 10.00 0.93
CA TYR A 146 10.58 10.88 0.29
C TYR A 146 11.20 10.25 -0.95
N THR A 147 11.56 11.08 -1.93
CA THR A 147 12.43 10.66 -3.04
C THR A 147 13.86 10.49 -2.54
N ALA A 148 14.70 9.73 -3.26
CA ALA A 148 16.10 9.52 -2.87
C ALA A 148 16.88 10.84 -2.64
N ALA A 149 16.58 11.88 -3.40
CA ALA A 149 17.18 13.20 -3.20
C ALA A 149 16.73 13.86 -1.88
N LEU A 150 15.45 13.72 -1.51
CA LEU A 150 14.92 14.26 -0.25
C LEU A 150 15.39 13.45 0.96
N GLN A 151 15.53 12.13 0.83
CA GLN A 151 16.13 11.30 1.88
C GLN A 151 17.56 11.77 2.20
N LYS A 152 18.36 12.09 1.19
CA LYS A 152 19.71 12.66 1.39
C LYS A 152 19.66 14.03 2.07
N LYS A 153 18.74 14.91 1.67
CA LYS A 153 18.56 16.23 2.29
C LYS A 153 18.18 16.12 3.77
N PHE A 154 17.35 15.15 4.12
CA PHE A 154 16.81 14.95 5.46
C PHE A 154 17.50 13.81 6.23
N LEU A 155 18.74 13.45 5.85
CA LEU A 155 19.46 12.35 6.49
C LEU A 155 19.66 12.59 8.00
N TRP A 156 19.83 13.85 8.40
CA TRP A 156 19.98 14.27 9.81
C TRP A 156 18.77 13.91 10.69
N VAL A 157 17.58 13.78 10.11
CA VAL A 157 16.34 13.42 10.83
C VAL A 157 16.40 11.99 11.35
N LYS A 158 17.22 11.12 10.73
CA LYS A 158 17.34 9.71 11.12
C LYS A 158 17.80 9.53 12.57
N SER A 159 18.62 10.46 13.08
CA SER A 159 19.14 10.43 14.45
C SER A 159 18.19 11.03 15.50
N GLU A 160 17.10 11.67 15.11
CA GLU A 160 16.22 12.38 16.04
C GLU A 160 15.13 11.48 16.59
N ASN A 161 15.09 11.23 17.89
CA ASN A 161 14.05 10.41 18.53
C ASN A 161 13.11 11.26 19.38
N GLU A 162 12.32 12.09 18.71
CA GLU A 162 11.21 12.80 19.35
C GLU A 162 9.91 12.01 19.21
N SER A 163 9.12 11.97 20.29
CA SER A 163 7.81 11.31 20.28
C SER A 163 6.80 12.13 19.48
N TRP A 164 5.89 11.46 18.77
CA TRP A 164 4.81 12.14 18.04
C TRP A 164 4.02 13.10 18.93
N GLN A 165 3.73 12.71 20.18
CA GLN A 165 2.98 13.53 21.14
C GLN A 165 3.66 14.86 21.49
N ASN A 166 4.99 14.93 21.39
CA ASN A 166 5.73 16.16 21.63
C ASN A 166 5.79 16.99 20.36
N VAL A 167 6.14 16.36 19.23
CA VAL A 167 6.22 17.02 17.92
C VAL A 167 4.86 17.64 17.57
N SER A 168 3.76 16.91 17.72
CA SER A 168 2.41 17.35 17.37
C SER A 168 1.86 18.50 18.24
N LYS A 169 2.55 18.92 19.30
CA LYS A 169 2.15 20.10 20.09
C LYS A 169 2.70 21.40 19.50
N HIS A 170 3.71 21.29 18.64
CA HIS A 170 4.41 22.43 18.06
C HIS A 170 3.93 22.77 16.64
N TYR A 171 3.04 21.96 16.07
CA TYR A 171 2.47 22.08 14.71
C TYR A 171 0.96 21.89 14.75
#